data_AF-A0A3B8RHD2-F1
#
_entry.id   AF-A0A3B8RHD2-F1
#
_cell.length_a   1.000
_cell.length_b   1.000
_cell.length_c   1.000
_cell.angle_alpha   90.00
_cell.angle_beta   90.00
_cell.angle_gamma   90.00
#
_symmetry.space_group_name_H-M   'P 1'
#
loop_
_entity.id
_entity.type
_entity.pdbx_description
1 polymer ?
#
loop_
_entity_poly.entity_id
_entity_poly.type
_entity_poly.pdbx_seq_one_letter_code
_entity_poly.pdbx_strand_id
1 'polypeptide(L)'
;KMGRPLYPHKRLPDAVYAILVKDLDAKAAGDQSAAKILKEGIDSLDKAAGGTFSKLSEKKRKELIKGIETQPFFAMVRGQCITSLYDNDMAYKTFGYPGSAWEKGGYITRGFQDLKWLPAPPASASPAPYLG
;
A
#
# COMPACT_ATOMS: atom_id res chain seq x y z
N LYS A 1 -7.28 11.11 -5.96
CA LYS A 1 -6.73 11.41 -4.61
C LYS A 1 -7.47 10.63 -3.50
N MET A 2 -7.59 9.30 -3.65
CA MET A 2 -8.31 8.44 -2.70
C MET A 2 -7.36 7.58 -1.85
N GLY A 3 -6.22 7.15 -2.40
CA GLY A 3 -5.27 6.28 -1.69
C GLY A 3 -4.76 6.83 -0.35
N ARG A 4 -4.41 8.12 -0.26
CA ARG A 4 -3.95 8.74 1.00
C ARG A 4 -4.99 8.71 2.12
N PRO A 5 -6.25 9.13 1.92
CA PRO A 5 -7.29 8.97 2.93
C PRO A 5 -7.52 7.53 3.40
N LEU A 6 -7.38 6.54 2.51
CA LEU A 6 -7.54 5.12 2.85
C LEU A 6 -6.37 4.57 3.65
N TYR A 7 -5.14 4.96 3.30
CA TYR A 7 -3.90 4.53 3.94
C TYR A 7 -3.03 5.75 4.24
N PRO A 8 -3.23 6.44 5.39
CA PRO A 8 -2.66 7.76 5.65
C PRO A 8 -1.22 7.69 6.18
N HIS A 9 -0.26 7.45 5.29
CA HIS A 9 1.16 7.41 5.65
C HIS A 9 1.81 8.79 5.54
N LYS A 10 2.27 9.32 6.68
CA LYS A 10 2.99 10.60 6.73
C LYS A 10 4.36 10.55 6.04
N ARG A 11 5.07 9.42 6.15
CA ARG A 11 6.43 9.26 5.61
C ARG A 11 6.48 8.72 4.19
N LEU A 12 5.39 8.14 3.66
CA LEU A 12 5.39 7.65 2.29
C LEU A 12 5.35 8.83 1.31
N PRO A 13 6.27 8.87 0.33
CA PRO A 13 6.27 9.91 -0.69
C PRO A 13 5.09 9.72 -1.65
N ASP A 14 4.66 10.81 -2.30
CA ASP A 14 3.57 10.76 -3.29
C ASP A 14 3.87 9.83 -4.47
N ALA A 15 5.15 9.60 -4.79
CA ALA A 15 5.58 8.65 -5.81
C ALA A 15 5.07 7.22 -5.54
N VAL A 16 4.96 6.80 -4.27
CA VAL A 16 4.40 5.48 -3.93
C VAL A 16 2.89 5.43 -4.22
N TYR A 17 2.16 6.53 -4.00
CA TYR A 17 0.75 6.62 -4.38
C TYR A 17 0.54 6.78 -5.89
N ALA A 18 1.55 7.19 -6.65
CA ALA A 18 1.49 7.19 -8.11
C ALA A 18 1.54 5.75 -8.67
N ILE A 19 2.21 4.81 -7.99
CA ILE A 19 2.17 3.37 -8.35
C ILE A 19 0.73 2.85 -8.31
N LEU A 20 -0.04 3.21 -7.27
CA LEU A 20 -1.46 2.85 -7.20
C LEU A 20 -2.24 3.31 -8.44
N VAL A 21 -1.98 4.50 -8.95
CA VAL A 21 -2.65 4.99 -10.17
C VAL A 21 -2.24 4.15 -11.37
N LYS A 22 -0.93 3.93 -11.56
CA LYS A 22 -0.40 3.09 -12.64
C LYS A 22 -1.01 1.69 -12.63
N ASP A 23 -1.11 1.05 -11.47
CA ASP A 23 -1.62 -0.31 -11.36
C ASP A 23 -3.13 -0.39 -11.58
N LEU A 24 -3.89 0.62 -11.16
CA LEU A 24 -5.31 0.74 -11.47
C LEU A 24 -5.55 0.95 -12.97
N ASP A 25 -4.73 1.78 -13.62
CA ASP A 25 -4.78 1.98 -15.07
C ASP A 25 -4.45 0.68 -15.83
N ALA A 26 -3.41 -0.05 -15.40
CA ALA A 26 -3.06 -1.35 -15.97
C ALA A 26 -4.19 -2.38 -15.76
N LYS A 27 -4.80 -2.40 -14.57
CA LYS A 27 -5.96 -3.26 -14.28
C LYS A 27 -7.14 -2.92 -15.17
N ALA A 28 -7.45 -1.64 -15.37
CA ALA A 28 -8.51 -1.19 -16.27
C ALA A 28 -8.22 -1.59 -17.73
N ALA A 29 -6.96 -1.50 -18.17
CA ALA A 29 -6.58 -1.89 -19.53
C ALA A 29 -6.74 -3.40 -19.78
N GLY A 30 -6.51 -4.24 -18.77
CA GLY A 30 -6.63 -5.70 -18.85
C GLY A 30 -8.02 -6.28 -18.55
N ASP A 31 -8.93 -5.50 -17.97
CA ASP A 31 -10.24 -5.99 -17.49
C ASP A 31 -11.32 -4.92 -17.67
N GLN A 32 -12.25 -5.18 -18.61
CA GLN A 32 -13.36 -4.27 -18.93
C GLN A 32 -14.32 -4.04 -17.75
N SER A 33 -14.51 -5.05 -16.89
CA SER A 33 -15.33 -4.91 -15.69
C SER A 33 -14.66 -3.97 -14.69
N ALA A 34 -13.35 -4.12 -14.50
CA ALA A 34 -12.58 -3.21 -13.67
C ALA A 34 -12.58 -1.78 -14.23
N ALA A 35 -12.40 -1.61 -15.54
CA ALA A 35 -12.46 -0.31 -16.20
C ALA A 35 -13.81 0.39 -15.95
N LYS A 36 -14.91 -0.36 -16.07
CA LYS A 36 -16.26 0.16 -15.81
C LYS A 36 -16.42 0.60 -14.34
N ILE A 37 -16.04 -0.25 -13.39
CA ILE A 37 -16.12 0.05 -11.95
C ILE A 37 -15.32 1.31 -11.61
N LEU A 38 -14.11 1.45 -12.16
CA LEU A 38 -13.25 2.62 -11.92
C LEU A 38 -13.83 3.90 -12.50
N LYS A 39 -14.30 3.84 -13.76
CA LYS A 39 -14.91 5.00 -14.43
C LYS A 39 -16.17 5.47 -13.69
N GLU A 40 -17.11 4.55 -13.43
CA GLU A 40 -18.36 4.88 -12.74
C GLU A 40 -18.12 5.39 -11.32
N GLY A 41 -17.14 4.83 -10.62
CA GLY A 41 -16.76 5.29 -9.28
C GLY A 41 -16.16 6.70 -9.27
N ILE A 42 -15.31 7.02 -10.24
CA ILE A 42 -14.73 8.37 -10.41
C ILE A 42 -15.84 9.37 -10.76
N ASP A 43 -16.70 9.03 -11.72
CA ASP A 43 -17.81 9.89 -12.14
C ASP A 43 -18.79 10.15 -10.97
N SER A 44 -19.07 9.11 -10.16
CA SER A 44 -19.91 9.23 -8.96
C SER A 44 -19.30 10.17 -7.90
N LEU A 45 -17.98 10.08 -7.67
CA LEU A 45 -17.27 10.98 -6.76
C LEU A 45 -17.29 12.43 -7.25
N ASP A 46 -17.06 12.65 -8.55
CA ASP A 46 -17.09 14.00 -9.13
C ASP A 46 -18.52 14.58 -9.08
N LYS A 47 -19.54 13.77 -9.34
CA LYS A 47 -20.94 14.17 -9.19
C LYS A 47 -21.27 14.53 -7.74
N ALA A 48 -20.89 13.69 -6.77
CA ALA A 48 -21.10 13.96 -5.36
C ALA A 48 -20.31 15.18 -4.84
N ALA A 49 -19.18 15.48 -5.49
CA ALA A 49 -18.37 16.67 -5.23
C ALA A 49 -18.95 17.96 -5.84
N GLY A 50 -19.92 17.86 -6.75
CA GLY A 50 -20.40 19.00 -7.55
C GLY A 50 -19.33 19.56 -8.50
N GLY A 51 -18.40 18.71 -8.95
CA GLY A 51 -17.25 19.12 -9.76
C GLY A 51 -16.06 18.17 -9.56
N THR A 52 -14.83 18.64 -9.71
CA THR A 52 -13.65 17.76 -9.57
C THR A 52 -13.39 17.40 -8.11
N PHE A 53 -13.61 16.14 -7.73
CA PHE A 53 -13.37 15.57 -6.39
C PHE A 53 -11.97 15.88 -5.86
N SER A 54 -10.95 15.81 -6.72
CA SER A 54 -9.54 16.02 -6.34
C SER A 54 -9.22 17.47 -5.91
N LYS A 55 -10.08 18.44 -6.25
CA LYS A 55 -9.97 19.86 -5.87
C LYS A 55 -10.64 20.18 -4.54
N LEU A 56 -11.44 19.27 -3.98
CA LEU A 56 -12.05 19.47 -2.66
C LEU A 56 -11.00 19.51 -1.54
N SER A 57 -11.38 20.10 -0.40
CA SER A 57 -10.58 20.01 0.83
C SER A 57 -10.45 18.55 1.30
N GLU A 58 -9.41 18.25 2.07
CA GLU A 58 -9.18 16.88 2.56
C GLU A 58 -10.35 16.36 3.39
N LYS A 59 -10.93 17.21 4.25
CA LYS A 59 -12.11 16.88 5.06
C LYS A 59 -13.29 16.44 4.17
N LYS A 60 -13.64 17.25 3.16
CA LYS A 60 -14.74 16.92 2.23
C LYS A 60 -14.46 15.66 1.43
N ARG A 61 -13.22 15.46 0.97
CA ARG A 61 -12.83 14.22 0.28
C ARG A 61 -13.04 12.99 1.16
N LYS A 62 -12.64 13.06 2.43
CA LYS A 62 -12.81 11.97 3.40
C LYS A 62 -14.29 11.66 3.67
N GLU A 63 -15.13 12.69 3.81
CA GLU A 63 -16.58 12.54 3.98
C GLU A 63 -17.22 11.82 2.78
N LEU A 64 -16.90 12.23 1.54
CA LEU A 64 -17.41 11.57 0.34
C LEU A 64 -16.89 10.15 0.18
N ILE A 65 -15.60 9.91 0.44
CA ILE A 65 -15.01 8.56 0.44
C ILE A 65 -15.73 7.66 1.45
N LYS A 66 -16.02 8.18 2.65
CA LYS A 66 -16.76 7.43 3.68
C LYS A 66 -18.17 7.06 3.20
N GLY A 67 -18.85 7.96 2.49
CA GLY A 67 -20.19 7.72 1.94
C GLY A 67 -20.26 6.59 0.92
N ILE A 68 -19.14 6.17 0.33
CA ILE A 68 -19.08 5.10 -0.68
C ILE A 68 -18.41 3.81 -0.16
N GLU A 69 -18.19 3.67 1.15
CA GLU A 69 -17.44 2.53 1.75
C GLU A 69 -17.98 1.14 1.38
N THR A 70 -19.29 1.03 1.09
CA THR A 70 -19.94 -0.23 0.70
C THR A 70 -19.92 -0.50 -0.80
N GLN A 71 -19.40 0.43 -1.61
CA GLN A 71 -19.45 0.34 -3.07
C GLN A 71 -18.29 -0.50 -3.62
N PRO A 72 -18.49 -1.27 -4.73
CA PRO A 72 -17.43 -2.07 -5.35
C PRO A 72 -16.18 -1.26 -5.71
N PHE A 73 -16.36 -0.03 -6.17
CA PHE A 73 -15.26 0.90 -6.47
C PHE A 73 -14.36 1.16 -5.25
N PHE A 74 -14.95 1.40 -4.08
CA PHE A 74 -14.19 1.62 -2.85
C PHE A 74 -13.37 0.37 -2.49
N ALA A 75 -14.00 -0.80 -2.53
CA ALA A 75 -13.34 -2.08 -2.25
C ALA A 75 -12.16 -2.33 -3.20
N MET A 76 -12.34 -2.04 -4.50
CA MET A 76 -11.30 -2.20 -5.52
C MET A 76 -10.10 -1.28 -5.26
N VAL A 77 -10.32 0.03 -5.06
CA VAL A 77 -9.22 0.98 -4.80
C VAL A 77 -8.54 0.64 -3.48
N ARG A 78 -9.30 0.31 -2.43
CA ARG A 78 -8.76 -0.09 -1.12
C ARG A 78 -7.92 -1.36 -1.21
N GLY A 79 -8.38 -2.36 -1.97
CA GLY A 79 -7.66 -3.61 -2.19
C GLY A 79 -6.35 -3.39 -2.94
N GLN A 80 -6.40 -2.61 -4.04
CA GLN A 80 -5.21 -2.31 -4.83
C GLN A 80 -4.14 -1.54 -4.06
N CYS A 81 -4.54 -0.69 -3.09
CA CYS A 81 -3.58 -0.01 -2.22
C CYS A 81 -2.68 -0.98 -1.45
N ILE A 82 -3.15 -2.19 -1.09
CA ILE A 82 -2.35 -3.14 -0.30
C ILE A 82 -1.10 -3.54 -1.08
N THR A 83 -1.26 -3.98 -2.32
CA THR A 83 -0.12 -4.37 -3.15
C THR A 83 0.66 -3.15 -3.61
N SER A 84 -0.01 -2.12 -4.14
CA SER A 84 0.69 -0.96 -4.72
C SER A 84 1.51 -0.18 -3.71
N LEU A 85 1.01 -0.01 -2.48
CA LEU A 85 1.68 0.83 -1.47
C LEU A 85 2.72 0.06 -0.65
N TYR A 86 2.61 -1.26 -0.52
CA TYR A 86 3.48 -2.03 0.36
C TYR A 86 4.44 -2.96 -0.38
N ASP A 87 4.20 -3.30 -1.65
CA ASP A 87 5.06 -4.21 -2.41
C ASP A 87 5.93 -3.46 -3.42
N ASN A 88 6.80 -2.58 -2.91
CA ASN A 88 7.78 -1.86 -3.73
C ASN A 88 8.95 -1.35 -2.89
N ASP A 89 10.12 -1.20 -3.53
CA ASP A 89 11.36 -0.79 -2.87
C ASP A 89 11.30 0.57 -2.17
N MET A 90 10.51 1.52 -2.68
CA MET A 90 10.35 2.83 -2.05
C MET A 90 9.61 2.71 -0.71
N ALA A 91 8.58 1.88 -0.65
CA ALA A 91 7.86 1.56 0.58
C ALA A 91 8.75 0.78 1.54
N TYR A 92 9.45 -0.23 1.05
CA TYR A 92 10.41 -1.03 1.83
C TYR A 92 11.46 -0.15 2.51
N LYS A 93 12.13 0.71 1.73
CA LYS A 93 13.08 1.70 2.25
C LYS A 93 12.45 2.65 3.26
N THR A 94 11.23 3.12 3.00
CA THR A 94 10.52 4.03 3.91
C THR A 94 10.19 3.36 5.22
N PHE A 95 9.76 2.09 5.22
CA PHE A 95 9.37 1.35 6.43
C PHE A 95 10.54 0.65 7.12
N GLY A 96 11.72 0.63 6.50
CA GLY A 96 12.89 -0.08 7.03
C GLY A 96 12.87 -1.58 6.78
N TYR A 97 12.03 -2.05 5.85
CA TYR A 97 12.05 -3.44 5.42
C TYR A 97 13.18 -3.64 4.39
N PRO A 98 14.11 -4.60 4.60
CA PRO A 98 15.28 -4.78 3.74
C PRO A 98 15.01 -5.55 2.44
N GLY A 99 13.74 -5.75 2.08
CA GLY A 99 13.28 -6.57 0.96
C GLY A 99 13.45 -8.07 1.21
N SER A 100 13.10 -8.87 0.19
CA SER A 100 13.27 -10.33 0.20
C SER A 100 14.71 -10.73 0.58
N ALA A 101 14.83 -11.76 1.42
CA ALA A 101 16.13 -12.38 1.74
C ALA A 101 16.40 -13.65 0.92
N TRP A 102 15.41 -14.17 0.18
CA TRP A 102 15.53 -15.40 -0.60
C TRP A 102 16.70 -15.37 -1.58
N GLU A 103 16.79 -14.28 -2.34
CA GLU A 103 17.84 -14.04 -3.34
C GLU A 103 19.24 -13.86 -2.72
N LYS A 104 19.31 -13.77 -1.38
CA LYS A 104 20.52 -13.51 -0.59
C LYS A 104 20.88 -14.68 0.33
N GLY A 105 20.32 -15.87 0.10
CA GLY A 105 20.62 -17.07 0.89
C GLY A 105 19.76 -17.21 2.16
N GLY A 106 18.66 -16.47 2.27
CA GLY A 106 17.70 -16.57 3.38
C GLY A 106 18.02 -15.64 4.56
N TYR A 107 17.31 -15.84 5.67
CA TYR A 107 17.34 -14.92 6.82
C TYR A 107 18.38 -15.29 7.88
N ILE A 108 18.96 -16.49 7.84
CA ILE A 108 19.86 -17.02 8.88
C ILE A 108 20.99 -16.03 9.23
N THR A 109 21.61 -15.44 8.20
CA THR A 109 22.69 -14.45 8.34
C THR A 109 22.24 -13.02 8.00
N ARG A 110 20.93 -12.78 7.85
CA ARG A 110 20.38 -11.51 7.34
C ARG A 110 19.10 -11.11 8.06
N GLY A 111 19.24 -10.57 9.26
CA GLY A 111 18.13 -9.93 9.99
C GLY A 111 17.39 -10.82 10.97
N PHE A 112 17.55 -12.15 10.92
CA PHE A 112 16.89 -13.05 11.88
C PHE A 112 17.28 -12.76 13.33
N GLN A 113 18.56 -12.42 13.56
CA GLN A 113 19.11 -12.12 14.89
C GLN A 113 19.33 -10.62 15.14
N ASP A 114 18.83 -9.72 14.28
CA ASP A 114 19.03 -8.27 14.40
C ASP A 114 18.08 -7.65 15.44
N LEU A 115 18.03 -8.25 16.63
CA LEU A 115 17.16 -7.84 17.71
C LEU A 115 17.81 -6.71 18.52
N LYS A 116 17.38 -5.45 18.29
CA LYS A 116 17.97 -4.27 18.95
C LYS A 116 17.28 -3.84 20.25
N TRP A 117 16.16 -4.48 20.62
CA TRP A 117 15.27 -4.03 21.70
C TRP A 117 15.30 -4.93 22.95
N LEU A 118 16.08 -6.01 22.93
CA LEU A 118 16.45 -6.81 24.11
C LEU A 118 17.96 -7.11 24.07
N PRO A 119 18.56 -7.48 25.21
CA PRO A 119 19.92 -8.03 25.23
C PRO A 119 20.04 -9.29 24.37
N ALA A 120 21.26 -9.59 23.92
CA ALA A 120 21.54 -10.85 23.25
C ALA A 120 21.22 -12.02 24.19
N PRO A 121 20.45 -13.03 23.74
CA PRO A 121 20.18 -14.21 24.54
C PRO A 121 21.46 -15.00 24.82
N PRO A 122 21.53 -15.77 25.93
CA PRO A 122 22.65 -16.68 26.17
C PRO A 122 22.71 -17.77 25.10
N ALA A 123 23.90 -18.32 24.85
CA ALA A 123 24.12 -19.33 23.80
C ALA A 123 23.26 -20.61 23.97
N SER A 124 22.85 -20.95 25.19
CA SER A 124 21.93 -22.06 25.45
C SER A 124 20.50 -21.81 24.96
N ALA A 125 20.08 -20.54 24.86
CA ALA A 125 18.76 -20.14 24.36
C ALA A 125 18.80 -19.75 22.87
N SER A 126 19.97 -19.40 22.34
CA SER A 126 20.17 -19.12 20.92
C SER A 126 21.51 -19.71 20.45
N PRO A 127 21.55 -21.03 20.20
CA PRO A 127 22.76 -21.69 19.72
C PRO A 127 23.14 -21.21 18.31
N ALA A 128 24.37 -21.50 17.89
CA ALA A 128 24.84 -21.15 16.56
C ALA A 128 23.91 -21.75 15.48
N PRO A 129 23.59 -20.99 14.41
CA PRO A 129 22.72 -21.48 13.35
C PRO A 129 23.37 -22.65 12.60
N TYR A 130 22.56 -23.64 12.25
CA TYR A 130 22.97 -24.71 11.34
C TYR A 130 22.98 -24.19 9.90
N LEU A 131 24.11 -24.32 9.21
CA LEU A 131 24.32 -23.79 7.85
C LEU A 131 24.27 -24.88 6.76
N GLY A 132 23.92 -26.11 7.12
CA GLY A 132 24.11 -27.30 6.28
C GLY A 132 25.38 -28.06 6.65
#